data_AF-A0A0Q6M3U5-F1
#
_entry.id   AF-A0A0Q6M3U5-F1
#
_cell.length_a   1.000
_cell.length_b   1.000
_cell.length_c   1.000
_cell.angle_alpha   90.00
_cell.angle_beta   90.00
_cell.angle_gamma   90.00
#
_symmetry.space_group_name_H-M   'P 1'
#
loop_
_entity.id
_entity.type
_entity.pdbx_description
1 polymer ?
#
loop_
_entity_poly.entity_id
_entity_poly.type
_entity_poly.pdbx_seq_one_letter_code
_entity_poly.pdbx_strand_id
1 'polypeptide(L)'
;MNNAFAALRRQDLDACTELMSPDFIINLAGMPHQMRGHRAWRKNAELFFKAFPDMQIETQDMFANDDRVAVRFRFTGTHKGEFLGNQPTGNRVDYQSYEIYRIADGKIAEEWICSDLLTILTQIGAFPARQLLLMWLAGYRVWFGAVC
;
A
#
# COMPACT_ATOMS: atom_id res chain seq x y z
N MET A 1 -16.31 -10.22 0.18
CA MET A 1 -15.17 -9.30 -0.01
C MET A 1 -15.52 -7.83 0.09
N ASN A 2 -16.58 -7.35 -0.56
CA ASN A 2 -16.96 -5.92 -0.53
C ASN A 2 -17.07 -5.33 0.89
N ASN A 3 -17.50 -6.13 1.87
CA ASN A 3 -17.57 -5.74 3.27
C ASN A 3 -16.19 -5.47 3.89
N ALA A 4 -15.14 -6.21 3.50
CA ALA A 4 -13.78 -6.01 4.00
C ALA A 4 -13.20 -4.67 3.56
N PHE A 5 -13.33 -4.34 2.27
CA PHE A 5 -12.87 -3.05 1.75
C PHE A 5 -13.73 -1.89 2.23
N ALA A 6 -15.03 -2.14 2.49
CA ALA A 6 -15.88 -1.14 3.14
C ALA A 6 -15.45 -0.86 4.59
N ALA A 7 -15.07 -1.88 5.36
CA ALA A 7 -14.52 -1.71 6.70
C ALA A 7 -13.19 -0.94 6.66
N LEU A 8 -12.28 -1.31 5.75
CA LEU A 8 -11.00 -0.62 5.56
C LEU A 8 -11.19 0.85 5.20
N ARG A 9 -12.13 1.18 4.30
CA ARG A 9 -12.47 2.57 3.95
C ARG A 9 -12.98 3.39 5.14
N ARG A 10 -13.68 2.75 6.08
CA ARG A 10 -14.14 3.38 7.33
C ARG A 10 -13.05 3.40 8.41
N GLN A 11 -11.87 2.84 8.13
CA GLN A 11 -10.79 2.63 9.09
C GLN A 11 -11.24 1.82 10.32
N ASP A 12 -12.23 0.95 10.12
CA ASP A 12 -12.78 0.07 11.16
C ASP A 12 -11.91 -1.19 11.27
N LEU A 13 -10.84 -1.08 12.05
CA LEU A 13 -9.83 -2.13 12.17
C LEU A 13 -10.37 -3.39 12.85
N ASP A 14 -11.35 -3.25 13.75
CA ASP A 14 -12.01 -4.38 14.41
C ASP A 14 -12.78 -5.20 13.35
N ALA A 15 -13.64 -4.56 12.56
CA ALA A 15 -14.37 -5.21 11.49
C ALA A 15 -13.45 -5.80 10.40
N CYS A 16 -12.30 -5.17 10.13
CA CYS A 16 -11.30 -5.74 9.22
C CYS A 16 -10.73 -7.06 9.79
N THR A 17 -10.34 -7.07 11.07
CA THR A 17 -9.73 -8.26 11.70
C THR A 17 -10.70 -9.43 11.83
N GLU A 18 -12.01 -9.18 11.98
CA GLU A 18 -13.03 -10.25 12.01
C GLU A 18 -13.09 -11.04 10.69
N LEU A 19 -12.78 -10.37 9.57
CA LEU A 19 -12.80 -10.93 8.22
C LEU A 19 -11.48 -11.64 7.84
N MET A 20 -10.47 -11.57 8.70
CA MET A 20 -9.17 -12.23 8.52
C MET A 20 -9.11 -13.55 9.30
N SER A 21 -8.40 -14.53 8.76
CA SER A 21 -8.13 -15.77 9.49
C SER A 21 -7.25 -15.49 10.73
N PRO A 22 -7.31 -16.31 11.79
CA PRO A 22 -6.41 -16.16 12.94
C PRO A 22 -4.92 -16.22 12.55
N ASP A 23 -4.58 -17.09 11.58
CA ASP A 23 -3.23 -17.31 11.08
C ASP A 23 -2.87 -16.43 9.87
N PHE A 24 -3.53 -15.27 9.74
CA PHE A 24 -3.40 -14.37 8.60
C PHE A 24 -1.93 -14.03 8.29
N ILE A 25 -1.54 -14.18 7.01
CA ILE A 25 -0.17 -13.93 6.53
C ILE A 25 -0.13 -12.63 5.74
N ILE A 26 0.88 -11.82 6.01
CA ILE A 26 1.10 -10.53 5.35
C ILE A 26 2.42 -10.59 4.58
N ASN A 27 2.33 -10.47 3.26
CA ASN A 27 3.46 -10.35 2.37
C ASN A 27 3.56 -8.90 1.88
N LEU A 28 4.31 -8.06 2.59
CA LEU A 28 4.53 -6.67 2.20
C LEU A 28 5.77 -6.56 1.29
N ALA A 29 5.61 -6.00 0.10
CA ALA A 29 6.71 -5.77 -0.82
C ALA A 29 7.82 -4.92 -0.16
N GLY A 30 9.08 -5.35 -0.34
CA GLY A 30 10.25 -4.70 0.26
C GLY A 30 10.61 -5.16 1.67
N MET A 31 9.76 -5.98 2.33
CA MET A 31 10.11 -6.59 3.61
C MET A 31 10.76 -7.97 3.40
N PRO A 32 11.84 -8.30 4.13
CA PRO A 32 12.58 -9.55 3.94
C PRO A 32 11.82 -10.78 4.48
N HIS A 33 10.85 -10.56 5.38
CA HIS A 33 10.12 -11.62 6.06
C HIS A 33 8.62 -11.32 6.10
N GLN A 34 7.83 -12.38 6.06
CA GLN A 34 6.38 -12.31 6.25
C GLN A 34 6.04 -11.87 7.67
N MET A 35 4.99 -11.07 7.80
CA MET A 35 4.38 -10.79 9.10
C MET A 35 3.14 -11.68 9.27
N ARG A 36 2.74 -11.92 10.53
CA ARG A 36 1.63 -12.83 10.84
C ARG A 36 0.71 -12.29 11.91
N GLY A 37 -0.57 -12.58 11.75
CA GLY A 37 -1.63 -12.35 12.72
C GLY A 37 -2.15 -10.92 12.79
N HIS A 38 -3.32 -10.78 13.41
CA HIS A 38 -4.07 -9.52 13.49
C HIS A 38 -3.30 -8.40 14.19
N ARG A 39 -2.46 -8.73 15.18
CA ARG A 39 -1.66 -7.73 15.91
C ARG A 39 -0.65 -7.04 15.00
N ALA A 40 0.02 -7.79 14.13
CA ALA A 40 0.99 -7.21 13.21
C ALA A 40 0.30 -6.34 12.16
N TRP A 41 -0.81 -6.85 11.60
CA TRP A 41 -1.63 -6.10 10.65
C TRP A 41 -2.15 -4.78 11.25
N ARG A 42 -2.80 -4.85 12.41
CA ARG A 42 -3.38 -3.69 13.11
C ARG A 42 -2.33 -2.63 13.39
N LYS A 43 -1.16 -3.02 13.92
CA LYS A 43 -0.07 -2.08 14.19
C LYS A 43 0.35 -1.31 12.94
N ASN A 44 0.46 -1.98 11.80
CA ASN A 44 0.83 -1.32 10.54
C ASN A 44 -0.29 -0.38 10.05
N ALA A 45 -1.55 -0.81 10.12
CA ALA A 45 -2.70 0.01 9.76
C ALA A 45 -2.81 1.26 10.64
N GLU A 46 -2.63 1.12 11.95
CA GLU A 46 -2.63 2.25 12.91
C GLU A 46 -1.49 3.23 12.64
N LEU A 47 -0.28 2.75 12.38
CA LEU A 47 0.85 3.62 12.00
C LEU A 47 0.58 4.38 10.71
N PHE A 48 0.00 3.71 9.71
CA PHE A 48 -0.35 4.32 8.44
C PHE A 48 -1.46 5.36 8.58
N PHE A 49 -2.57 5.06 9.27
CA PHE A 49 -3.64 6.03 9.50
C PHE A 49 -3.24 7.16 10.46
N LYS A 50 -2.27 6.93 11.35
CA LYS A 50 -1.67 8.02 12.14
C LYS A 50 -0.86 8.97 11.26
N ALA A 51 -0.11 8.45 10.28
CA ALA A 51 0.63 9.25 9.31
C ALA A 51 -0.31 10.04 8.37
N PHE A 52 -1.43 9.43 7.99
CA PHE A 52 -2.41 9.98 7.05
C PHE A 52 -3.84 9.88 7.60
N PRO A 53 -4.22 10.71 8.58
CA PRO A 53 -5.49 10.58 9.31
C PRO A 53 -6.73 10.89 8.48
N ASP A 54 -6.58 11.59 7.36
CA ASP A 54 -7.65 11.90 6.40
C ASP A 54 -7.62 11.00 5.16
N MET A 55 -6.92 9.86 5.22
CA MET A 55 -6.76 8.94 4.11
C MET A 55 -8.11 8.43 3.59
N GLN A 56 -8.33 8.65 2.29
CA GLN A 56 -9.42 8.10 1.50
C GLN A 56 -8.90 6.97 0.65
N ILE A 57 -9.62 5.84 0.66
CA ILE A 57 -9.27 4.62 -0.07
C ILE A 57 -10.36 4.35 -1.09
N GLU A 58 -10.00 4.31 -2.36
CA GLU A 58 -10.89 4.03 -3.48
C GLU A 58 -10.50 2.70 -4.11
N THR A 59 -11.46 1.78 -4.27
CA THR A 59 -11.27 0.56 -5.05
C THR A 59 -11.47 0.90 -6.53
N GLN A 60 -10.40 0.84 -7.33
CA GLN A 60 -10.46 1.18 -8.75
C GLN A 60 -10.80 -0.03 -9.62
N ASP A 61 -10.15 -1.17 -9.36
CA ASP A 61 -10.46 -2.45 -10.00
C ASP A 61 -10.51 -3.57 -8.97
N MET A 62 -11.31 -4.60 -9.26
CA MET A 62 -11.35 -5.84 -8.48
C MET A 62 -11.61 -7.03 -9.39
N PHE A 63 -10.73 -8.02 -9.32
CA PHE A 63 -10.82 -9.27 -10.07
C PHE A 63 -10.77 -10.44 -9.10
N ALA A 64 -11.63 -11.44 -9.31
CA ALA A 64 -11.61 -12.66 -8.51
C ALA A 64 -11.41 -13.87 -9.43
N ASN A 65 -10.54 -14.78 -9.01
CA ASN A 65 -10.39 -16.10 -9.62
C ASN A 65 -10.08 -17.13 -8.55
N ASP A 66 -10.82 -18.22 -8.54
CA ASP A 66 -10.72 -19.29 -7.53
C ASP A 66 -10.73 -18.75 -6.09
N ASP A 67 -9.65 -18.98 -5.35
CA ASP A 67 -9.46 -18.56 -3.97
C ASP A 67 -8.78 -17.20 -3.84
N ARG A 68 -8.62 -16.44 -4.93
CA ARG A 68 -7.89 -15.17 -4.93
C ARG A 68 -8.71 -13.99 -5.41
N VAL A 69 -8.45 -12.84 -4.80
CA VAL A 69 -8.99 -11.53 -5.21
C VAL A 69 -7.84 -10.56 -5.40
N ALA A 70 -7.69 -10.03 -6.61
CA ALA A 70 -6.76 -8.95 -6.92
C ALA A 70 -7.51 -7.61 -6.90
N VAL A 71 -6.92 -6.60 -6.29
CA VAL A 71 -7.51 -5.28 -6.13
C VAL A 71 -6.49 -4.20 -6.44
N ARG A 72 -6.90 -3.23 -7.24
CA ARG A 72 -6.16 -1.98 -7.43
C ARG A 72 -6.84 -0.88 -6.65
N PHE A 73 -6.13 -0.32 -5.69
CA PHE A 73 -6.59 0.79 -4.87
C PHE A 73 -5.93 2.10 -5.27
N ARG A 74 -6.66 3.20 -5.09
CA ARG A 74 -6.11 4.55 -5.03
C ARG A 74 -6.26 5.09 -3.61
N PHE A 75 -5.19 5.68 -3.11
CA PHE A 75 -5.09 6.25 -1.79
C PHE A 75 -4.83 7.75 -1.91
N THR A 76 -5.65 8.58 -1.26
CA THR A 76 -5.42 10.03 -1.20
C THR A 76 -5.52 10.54 0.23
N GLY A 77 -4.62 11.44 0.64
CA GLY A 77 -4.60 11.93 2.02
C GLY A 77 -3.61 13.07 2.21
N THR A 78 -3.32 13.38 3.47
CA THR A 78 -2.38 14.44 3.88
C THR A 78 -1.40 13.89 4.91
N HIS A 79 -0.10 14.13 4.70
CA HIS A 79 0.95 13.69 5.61
C HIS A 79 0.97 14.54 6.90
N LYS A 80 0.26 14.08 7.94
CA LYS A 80 0.04 14.81 9.21
C LYS A 80 0.66 14.12 10.42
N GLY A 81 1.11 12.88 10.29
CA GLY A 81 1.92 12.18 11.28
C GLY A 81 3.23 11.68 10.67
N GLU A 82 4.12 11.13 11.51
CA GLU A 82 5.39 10.57 11.05
C GLU A 82 5.18 9.33 10.18
N PHE A 83 5.86 9.27 9.03
CA PHE A 83 5.84 8.11 8.12
C PHE A 83 7.25 7.65 7.76
N LEU A 84 7.60 6.42 8.12
CA LEU A 84 8.92 5.81 7.85
C LEU A 84 10.10 6.71 8.25
N GLY A 85 10.01 7.36 9.42
CA GLY A 85 11.04 8.28 9.94
C GLY A 85 10.97 9.71 9.40
N ASN A 86 10.06 10.02 8.47
CA ASN A 86 9.87 11.36 7.94
C ASN A 86 8.83 12.12 8.75
N GLN A 87 9.17 13.33 9.18
CA GLN A 87 8.30 14.21 9.94
C GLN A 87 7.12 14.72 9.09
N PRO A 88 5.96 15.03 9.70
CA PRO A 88 4.77 15.45 8.96
C PRO A 88 5.04 16.72 8.16
N THR A 89 4.82 16.65 6.85
CA THR A 89 5.12 17.76 5.93
C THR A 89 3.89 18.59 5.56
N GLY A 90 2.68 18.10 5.85
CA GLY A 90 1.44 18.73 5.40
C GLY A 90 1.14 18.52 3.92
N ASN A 91 2.02 17.82 3.18
CA ASN A 91 1.82 17.57 1.75
C ASN A 91 0.67 16.59 1.52
N ARG A 92 -0.02 16.81 0.40
CA ARG A 92 -1.01 15.87 -0.14
C ARG A 92 -0.30 14.68 -0.76
N VAL A 93 -0.88 13.49 -0.59
CA VAL A 93 -0.46 12.27 -1.26
C VAL A 93 -1.59 11.72 -2.13
N ASP A 94 -1.21 11.12 -3.25
CA ASP A 94 -2.08 10.42 -4.21
C ASP A 94 -1.26 9.30 -4.85
N TYR A 95 -1.53 8.06 -4.48
CA TYR A 95 -0.74 6.91 -4.93
C TYR A 95 -1.61 5.66 -5.05
N GLN A 96 -1.06 4.61 -5.67
CA GLN A 96 -1.75 3.35 -5.91
C GLN A 96 -1.16 2.22 -5.07
N SER A 97 -2.02 1.27 -4.70
CA SER A 97 -1.61 -0.04 -4.18
C SER A 97 -2.22 -1.16 -5.02
N TYR A 98 -1.44 -2.21 -5.24
CA TYR A 98 -1.84 -3.40 -5.95
C TYR A 98 -1.75 -4.56 -4.97
N GLU A 99 -2.91 -5.14 -4.67
CA GLU A 99 -3.03 -6.10 -3.59
C GLU A 99 -3.70 -7.36 -4.08
N ILE A 100 -3.20 -8.51 -3.61
CA ILE A 100 -3.81 -9.82 -3.84
C ILE A 100 -4.17 -10.40 -2.49
N TYR A 101 -5.36 -10.94 -2.37
CA TYR A 101 -5.86 -11.59 -1.17
C TYR A 101 -6.19 -13.04 -1.49
N ARG A 102 -5.70 -14.00 -0.69
CA ARG A 102 -6.12 -15.39 -0.73
C ARG A 102 -7.17 -15.65 0.33
N ILE A 103 -8.23 -16.34 -0.06
CA ILE A 103 -9.42 -16.58 0.74
C ILE A 103 -9.49 -18.06 1.09
N ALA A 104 -9.64 -18.35 2.37
CA ALA A 104 -9.84 -19.70 2.88
C ALA A 104 -10.92 -19.66 3.96
N ASP A 105 -11.83 -20.64 3.94
CA ASP A 105 -12.91 -20.78 4.93
C ASP A 105 -13.73 -19.49 5.12
N GLY A 106 -13.99 -18.79 4.00
CA GLY A 106 -14.75 -17.54 4.00
C GLY A 106 -14.01 -16.33 4.57
N LYS A 107 -12.73 -16.45 4.93
CA LYS A 107 -11.89 -15.39 5.51
C LYS A 107 -10.68 -15.08 4.65
N ILE A 108 -10.13 -13.88 4.81
CA ILE A 108 -8.86 -13.49 4.21
C ILE A 108 -7.74 -14.21 4.96
N ALA A 109 -7.08 -15.16 4.30
CA ALA A 109 -6.04 -15.99 4.91
C ALA A 109 -4.63 -15.45 4.65
N GLU A 110 -4.44 -14.70 3.58
CA GLU A 110 -3.15 -14.15 3.21
C GLU A 110 -3.32 -12.94 2.29
N GLU A 111 -2.42 -11.96 2.41
CA GLU A 111 -2.33 -10.82 1.52
C GLU A 111 -0.92 -10.65 0.94
N TRP A 112 -0.85 -10.16 -0.29
CA TRP A 112 0.35 -9.63 -0.92
C TRP A 112 0.10 -8.18 -1.28
N ILE A 113 0.91 -7.28 -0.73
CA ILE A 113 0.74 -5.83 -0.86
C ILE A 113 1.93 -5.25 -1.62
N CYS A 114 1.65 -4.57 -2.73
CA CYS A 114 2.61 -3.77 -3.47
C CYS A 114 2.09 -2.34 -3.60
N SER A 115 2.44 -1.49 -2.63
CA SER A 115 2.15 -0.06 -2.67
C SER A 115 3.25 0.68 -3.42
N ASP A 116 2.87 1.72 -4.17
CA ASP A 116 3.83 2.63 -4.82
C ASP A 116 4.53 3.53 -3.79
N LEU A 117 5.47 2.91 -3.06
CA LEU A 117 6.22 3.55 -1.98
C LEU A 117 7.09 4.70 -2.51
N LEU A 118 7.54 4.63 -3.77
CA LEU A 118 8.37 5.66 -4.34
C LEU A 118 7.57 6.95 -4.59
N THR A 119 6.35 6.83 -5.08
CA THR A 119 5.45 7.98 -5.26
C THR A 119 5.15 8.66 -3.93
N ILE A 120 4.77 7.91 -2.89
CA ILE A 120 4.47 8.50 -1.58
C ILE A 120 5.72 9.17 -0.97
N LEU A 121 6.90 8.54 -1.02
CA LEU A 121 8.15 9.13 -0.51
C LEU A 121 8.53 10.42 -1.26
N THR A 122 8.28 10.46 -2.57
CA THR A 122 8.52 11.65 -3.39
C THR A 122 7.54 12.78 -3.01
N GLN A 123 6.25 12.46 -2.85
CA GLN A 123 5.20 13.43 -2.50
C GLN A 123 5.37 14.03 -1.10
N ILE A 124 5.85 13.24 -0.14
CA ILE A 124 6.16 13.75 1.21
C ILE A 124 7.53 14.44 1.29
N GLY A 125 8.29 14.49 0.20
CA GLY A 125 9.60 15.15 0.14
C GLY A 125 10.78 14.34 0.71
N ALA A 126 10.56 13.04 1.01
CA ALA A 126 11.59 12.12 1.48
C ALA A 126 12.53 11.66 0.36
N PHE A 127 12.10 11.76 -0.91
CA PHE A 127 12.91 11.44 -2.07
C PHE A 127 12.82 12.55 -3.13
N PRO A 128 13.93 13.15 -3.61
CA PRO A 128 13.87 14.21 -4.60
C PRO A 128 13.40 13.68 -5.96
N ALA A 129 12.26 14.19 -6.47
CA ALA A 129 11.76 13.85 -7.81
C ALA A 129 12.80 14.07 -8.92
N ARG A 130 13.70 15.05 -8.73
CA ARG A 130 14.81 15.33 -9.66
C ARG A 130 15.77 14.16 -9.81
N GLN A 131 16.02 13.39 -8.75
CA GLN A 131 16.91 12.22 -8.82
C GLN A 131 16.26 11.10 -9.64
N LEU A 132 14.94 10.90 -9.54
CA LEU A 132 14.21 9.97 -10.40
C LEU A 132 14.29 10.36 -11.87
N LEU A 133 14.05 11.64 -12.18
CA LEU A 133 14.16 12.13 -13.55
C LEU A 133 15.57 11.90 -14.13
N LEU A 134 16.61 12.14 -13.32
CA LEU A 134 17.99 11.90 -13.74
C LEU A 134 18.29 10.41 -13.94
N MET A 135 17.80 9.51 -13.08
CA MET A 135 17.94 8.06 -13.25
C MET A 135 17.28 7.58 -14.54
N TRP A 136 16.05 8.03 -14.82
CA TRP A 136 15.33 7.69 -16.04
C TRP A 136 16.02 8.26 -17.29
N LEU A 137 16.41 9.53 -17.29
CA LEU A 137 17.11 10.15 -18.43
C LEU A 137 18.51 9.56 -18.67
N ALA A 138 19.22 9.13 -17.62
CA ALA A 138 20.51 8.45 -17.76
C ALA A 138 20.38 7.11 -18.48
N GLY A 139 19.31 6.34 -18.21
CA GLY A 139 19.00 5.11 -18.95
C GLY A 139 18.70 5.34 -20.43
N TYR A 140 18.00 6.43 -20.77
CA TYR A 140 17.73 6.81 -22.18
C TYR A 140 18.99 7.17 -22.99
N ARG A 141 20.05 7.69 -22.35
CA ARG A 141 21.32 8.01 -23.04
C ARG A 141 22.07 6.76 -23.51
N VAL A 142 21.81 5.59 -22.92
CA VAL A 142 22.44 4.32 -23.32
C VAL A 142 21.74 3.72 -24.55
N TRP A 143 20.44 4.00 -24.75
CA TRP A 143 19.67 3.44 -25.89
C TRP A 143 19.87 4.19 -27.21
N PHE A 144 20.08 5.51 -27.16
CA PHE A 144 20.33 6.33 -28.37
C PHE A 144 21.80 6.58 -28.69
N GLY A 145 22.73 6.12 -27.84
CA GLY A 145 24.18 6.19 -28.08
C GLY A 145 24.76 4.98 -28.84
N ALA A 146 23.95 3.94 -29.09
CA ALA A 146 24.37 2.72 -29.78
C ALA A 146 23.81 2.60 -31.23
N VAL A 147 23.21 3.66 -31.75
CA VAL A 147 22.83 3.80 -33.17
C VAL A 147 23.45 5.08 -33.72
N CYS A 148 24.79 5.13 -33.73
CA CYS A 148 25.61 5.97 -34.59
C CYS A 148 26.93 5.23 -34.84
#